data_AF-A0A1V5MAS7-F1
#
_entry.id   AF-A0A1V5MAS7-F1
#
_cell.length_a   1.000
_cell.length_b   1.000
_cell.length_c   1.000
_cell.angle_alpha   90.00
_cell.angle_beta   90.00
_cell.angle_gamma   90.00
#
_symmetry.space_group_name_H-M   'P 1'
#
loop_
_entity.id
_entity.type
_entity.pdbx_description
1 polymer ?
#
loop_
_entity_poly.entity_id
_entity_poly.type
_entity_poly.pdbx_seq_one_letter_code
_entity_poly.pdbx_strand_id
1 'polypeptide(L)'
;MNVSDSMREVFSVMERVIENDVPVLVTGESGTGKELVARAIHYSSRRAAAPLVPVNCGGIPDGLLESELFGARKGAFTGASESRLGFFQTADGGSIFLDEIAELTPPMQAALLRVLQDKVVFMVGSRESRKVDVREPP
;
A
#
# COMPACT_ATOMS: atom_id res chain seq x y z
N MET A 1 29.11 5.51 -12.53
CA MET A 1 28.92 5.42 -11.07
C MET A 1 29.34 4.02 -10.64
N ASN A 2 30.28 3.89 -9.70
CA ASN A 2 30.64 2.59 -9.13
C ASN A 2 29.55 2.17 -8.16
N VAL A 3 28.61 1.35 -8.63
CA VAL A 3 27.57 0.74 -7.79
C VAL A 3 27.93 -0.73 -7.57
N SER A 4 27.72 -1.25 -6.36
CA SER A 4 27.99 -2.64 -6.00
C SER A 4 27.17 -3.61 -6.86
N ASP A 5 27.68 -4.84 -7.03
CA ASP A 5 26.98 -5.87 -7.81
C ASP A 5 25.59 -6.18 -7.24
N SER A 6 25.45 -6.19 -5.91
CA SER A 6 24.14 -6.35 -5.24
C SER A 6 23.12 -5.27 -5.63
N MET A 7 23.55 -4.02 -5.77
CA MET A 7 22.65 -2.94 -6.16
C MET A 7 22.32 -3.00 -7.66
N ARG A 8 23.24 -3.52 -8.50
CA ARG A 8 22.95 -3.78 -9.91
C ARG A 8 21.86 -4.83 -10.08
N GLU A 9 21.84 -5.85 -9.24
CA GLU A 9 20.76 -6.85 -9.22
C GLU A 9 19.42 -6.22 -8.84
N VAL A 10 19.39 -5.37 -7.79
CA VAL A 10 18.18 -4.61 -7.42
C VAL A 10 17.67 -3.78 -8.58
N PHE A 11 18.54 -3.03 -9.26
CA PHE A 11 18.15 -2.23 -10.42
C PHE A 11 17.64 -3.09 -11.59
N SER A 12 18.27 -4.22 -11.87
CA SER A 12 17.81 -5.16 -12.91
C SER A 12 16.41 -5.71 -12.62
N VAL A 13 16.10 -6.03 -11.36
CA VAL A 13 14.74 -6.43 -10.95
C VAL A 13 13.77 -5.26 -11.09
N MET A 14 14.15 -4.05 -10.67
CA MET A 14 13.31 -2.86 -10.80
C MET A 14 12.94 -2.57 -12.25
N GLU A 15 13.86 -2.67 -13.21
CA GLU A 15 13.59 -2.45 -14.63
C GLU A 15 12.46 -3.35 -15.15
N ARG A 16 12.46 -4.64 -14.78
CA ARG A 16 11.41 -5.59 -15.17
C ARG A 16 10.07 -5.28 -14.52
N VAL A 17 10.11 -4.81 -13.29
CA VAL A 17 8.94 -4.53 -12.46
C VAL A 17 8.29 -3.19 -12.83
N ILE A 18 9.06 -2.21 -13.30
CA ILE A 18 8.55 -0.90 -13.71
C ILE A 18 7.58 -1.00 -14.91
N GLU A 19 7.83 -1.94 -15.83
CA GLU A 19 7.00 -2.14 -17.02
C GLU A 19 5.67 -2.87 -16.75
N ASN A 20 5.58 -3.55 -15.61
CA ASN A 20 4.45 -4.41 -15.25
C ASN A 20 3.74 -3.89 -14.00
N ASP A 21 2.42 -4.02 -13.97
CA ASP A 21 1.62 -3.59 -12.83
C ASP A 21 1.46 -4.72 -11.79
N VAL A 22 2.61 -5.28 -11.40
CA VAL A 22 2.68 -6.39 -10.44
C VAL A 22 3.01 -5.88 -9.04
N PRO A 23 2.49 -6.56 -8.00
CA PRO A 23 2.94 -6.41 -6.63
C PRO A 23 4.44 -6.62 -6.46
N VAL A 24 5.05 -5.85 -5.55
CA VAL A 24 6.49 -5.89 -5.29
C VAL A 24 6.74 -6.00 -3.79
N LEU A 25 7.42 -7.07 -3.37
CA LEU A 25 7.91 -7.21 -2.01
C LEU A 25 9.36 -6.70 -1.94
N VAL A 26 9.60 -5.66 -1.15
CA VAL A 26 10.94 -5.12 -0.90
C VAL A 26 11.43 -5.61 0.47
N THR A 27 12.42 -6.49 0.48
CA THR A 27 13.02 -7.02 1.70
C THR A 27 14.33 -6.31 2.01
N GLY A 28 14.68 -6.26 3.30
CA GLY A 28 15.91 -5.63 3.77
C GLY A 28 15.77 -5.12 5.20
N GLU A 29 16.90 -4.93 5.86
CA GLU A 29 16.95 -4.43 7.24
C GLU A 29 16.33 -3.03 7.37
N SER A 30 15.98 -2.64 8.59
CA SER A 30 15.50 -1.29 8.87
C SER A 30 16.56 -0.26 8.48
N GLY A 31 16.15 0.89 7.92
CA GLY A 31 17.06 1.95 7.51
C GLY A 31 17.83 1.73 6.19
N THR A 32 17.59 0.64 5.46
CA THR A 32 18.30 0.34 4.18
C THR A 32 17.75 1.07 2.96
N GLY A 33 16.81 2.00 3.14
CA GLY A 33 16.27 2.82 2.04
C GLY A 33 15.21 2.13 1.18
N LYS A 34 14.47 1.15 1.72
CA LYS A 34 13.37 0.45 1.03
C LYS A 34 12.33 1.40 0.42
N GLU A 35 12.02 2.50 1.11
CA GLU A 35 11.12 3.54 0.60
C GLU A 35 11.65 4.20 -0.69
N LEU A 36 12.97 4.39 -0.81
CA LEU A 36 13.58 4.93 -2.03
C LEU A 36 13.39 3.98 -3.21
N VAL A 37 13.48 2.66 -2.98
CA VAL A 37 13.19 1.64 -4.00
C VAL A 37 11.73 1.72 -4.42
N ALA A 38 10.79 1.79 -3.47
CA ALA A 38 9.35 1.91 -3.77
C ALA A 38 9.04 3.19 -4.57
N ARG A 39 9.62 4.33 -4.18
CA ARG A 39 9.50 5.61 -4.91
C ARG A 39 10.07 5.51 -6.32
N ALA A 40 11.25 4.92 -6.47
CA ALA A 40 11.88 4.75 -7.78
C ALA A 40 11.05 3.87 -8.71
N ILE A 41 10.46 2.77 -8.21
CA ILE A 41 9.54 1.93 -8.97
C ILE A 41 8.31 2.74 -9.40
N HIS A 42 7.67 3.46 -8.47
CA HIS A 42 6.47 4.23 -8.78
C HIS A 42 6.73 5.32 -9.83
N TYR A 43 7.71 6.20 -9.59
CA TYR A 43 8.00 7.35 -10.47
C TYR A 43 8.62 6.97 -11.82
N SER A 44 9.10 5.72 -11.96
CA SER A 44 9.55 5.20 -13.25
C SER A 44 8.46 4.43 -13.99
N SER A 45 7.33 4.13 -13.35
CA SER A 45 6.24 3.32 -13.93
C SER A 45 5.22 4.14 -14.73
N ARG A 46 4.28 3.44 -15.36
CA ARG A 46 3.12 4.06 -16.04
C ARG A 46 2.21 4.85 -15.09
N ARG A 47 2.32 4.64 -13.78
CA ARG A 47 1.54 5.33 -12.73
C ARG A 47 2.26 6.53 -12.11
N ALA A 48 3.39 6.97 -12.67
CA ALA A 48 4.23 8.03 -12.10
C ALA A 48 3.52 9.39 -11.87
N ALA A 49 2.44 9.67 -12.61
CA ALA A 49 1.64 10.89 -12.45
C ALA A 49 0.49 10.73 -11.43
N ALA A 50 0.21 9.51 -10.98
CA ALA A 50 -0.83 9.19 -10.02
C ALA A 50 -0.27 9.21 -8.57
N PRO A 51 -1.12 9.12 -7.54
CA PRO A 51 -0.65 9.17 -6.15
C PRO A 51 0.28 8.02 -5.78
N LEU A 52 1.30 8.32 -4.97
CA LEU A 52 2.03 7.34 -4.17
C LEU A 52 1.68 7.56 -2.70
N VAL A 53 1.04 6.57 -2.07
CA VAL A 53 0.63 6.64 -0.67
C VAL A 53 1.52 5.73 0.17
N PRO A 54 2.54 6.27 0.86
CA PRO A 54 3.31 5.50 1.84
C PRO A 54 2.51 5.34 3.14
N VAL A 55 2.49 4.13 3.68
CA VAL A 55 1.83 3.79 4.93
C VAL A 55 2.81 2.99 5.77
N ASN A 56 3.15 3.50 6.96
CA ASN A 56 3.89 2.73 7.96
C ASN A 56 2.88 1.97 8.82
N CYS A 57 2.76 0.66 8.61
CA CYS A 57 1.80 -0.18 9.34
C CYS A 57 2.12 -0.27 10.84
N GLY A 58 3.40 -0.30 11.22
CA GLY A 58 3.82 -0.30 12.63
C GLY A 58 3.64 1.05 13.34
N GLY A 59 3.44 2.13 12.58
CA GLY A 59 3.22 3.48 13.11
C GLY A 59 1.76 3.81 13.45
N ILE A 60 0.79 2.97 13.06
CA ILE A 60 -0.63 3.23 13.25
C ILE A 60 -1.14 2.33 14.39
N PRO A 61 -1.87 2.88 15.39
CA PRO A 61 -2.48 2.05 16.43
C PRO A 61 -3.42 0.99 15.84
N ASP A 62 -3.32 -0.26 16.29
CA ASP A 62 -4.12 -1.39 15.80
C ASP A 62 -5.63 -1.09 15.70
N GLY A 63 -6.18 -0.39 16.69
CA GLY A 63 -7.61 -0.04 16.72
C GLY A 63 -8.05 0.98 15.66
N LEU A 64 -7.12 1.66 14.99
CA LEU A 64 -7.37 2.63 13.94
C LEU A 64 -6.93 2.14 12.55
N LEU A 65 -6.03 1.16 12.50
CA LEU A 65 -5.39 0.66 11.29
C LEU A 65 -6.41 0.26 10.21
N GLU A 66 -7.49 -0.42 10.60
CA GLU A 66 -8.56 -0.81 9.66
C GLU A 66 -9.25 0.40 9.02
N SER A 67 -9.63 1.40 9.83
CA SER A 67 -10.29 2.61 9.33
C SER A 67 -9.36 3.53 8.54
N GLU A 68 -8.07 3.54 8.84
CA GLU A 68 -7.08 4.33 8.10
C GLU A 68 -6.79 3.68 6.74
N LEU A 69 -6.63 2.35 6.67
CA LEU A 69 -6.39 1.66 5.41
C LEU A 69 -7.62 1.63 4.51
N PHE A 70 -8.79 1.31 5.07
CA PHE A 70 -10.00 1.01 4.29
C PHE A 70 -11.08 2.09 4.39
N GLY A 71 -10.88 3.12 5.21
CA GLY A 71 -11.86 4.19 5.43
C GLY A 71 -12.98 3.77 6.38
N ALA A 72 -13.75 4.75 6.84
CA ALA A 72 -14.88 4.54 7.73
C ALA A 72 -16.08 5.39 7.31
N ARG A 73 -17.29 4.81 7.40
CA ARG A 73 -18.53 5.58 7.28
C ARG A 73 -18.79 6.37 8.57
N LYS A 74 -19.45 7.52 8.43
CA LYS A 74 -20.06 8.21 9.58
C LYS A 74 -20.89 7.23 10.41
N GLY A 75 -20.66 7.21 11.72
CA GLY A 75 -21.36 6.34 12.67
C GLY A 75 -20.85 4.90 12.74
N ALA A 76 -19.75 4.56 12.06
CA ALA A 76 -19.17 3.21 12.11
C ALA A 76 -18.63 2.83 13.51
N PHE A 77 -18.14 3.80 14.27
CA PHE A 77 -17.69 3.64 15.65
C PHE A 77 -17.88 4.96 16.43
N THR A 78 -17.73 4.90 17.76
CA THR A 78 -17.80 6.07 18.64
C THR A 78 -16.71 7.07 18.25
N GLY A 79 -17.10 8.25 17.75
CA GLY A 79 -16.18 9.28 17.26
C GLY A 79 -16.10 9.38 15.73
N ALA A 80 -16.72 8.48 14.97
CA ALA A 80 -16.85 8.59 13.51
C ALA A 80 -17.92 9.64 13.14
N SER A 81 -17.62 10.92 13.38
CA SER A 81 -18.52 12.06 13.12
C SER A 81 -18.75 12.32 11.63
N GLU A 82 -17.82 11.88 10.78
CA GLU A 82 -17.84 12.02 9.33
C GLU A 82 -17.36 10.73 8.65
N SER A 83 -17.70 10.58 7.37
CA SER A 83 -17.14 9.51 6.54
C SER A 83 -15.76 9.94 6.04
N ARG A 84 -14.76 9.07 6.17
CA ARG A 84 -13.39 9.32 5.69
C ARG A 84 -12.92 8.21 4.76
N LEU A 85 -12.33 8.60 3.63
CA LEU A 85 -11.67 7.66 2.73
C LEU A 85 -10.40 7.12 3.39
N GLY A 86 -10.09 5.85 3.14
CA GLY A 86 -8.84 5.24 3.57
C GLY A 86 -7.71 5.42 2.56
N PHE A 87 -6.54 4.91 2.93
CA PHE A 87 -5.34 4.98 2.10
C PHE A 87 -5.50 4.25 0.77
N PHE A 88 -6.20 3.10 0.72
CA PHE A 88 -6.44 2.41 -0.54
C PHE A 88 -7.27 3.24 -1.53
N GLN A 89 -8.31 3.93 -1.04
CA GLN A 89 -9.10 4.81 -1.90
C GLN A 89 -8.33 6.06 -2.32
N THR A 90 -7.40 6.53 -1.48
CA THR A 90 -6.57 7.71 -1.78
C THR A 90 -5.45 7.37 -2.78
N ALA A 91 -5.01 6.11 -2.79
CA ALA A 91 -4.02 5.58 -3.73
C ALA A 91 -4.60 5.16 -5.08
N ASP A 92 -5.91 5.32 -5.29
CA ASP A 92 -6.62 4.88 -6.49
C ASP A 92 -6.00 5.47 -7.78
N GLY A 93 -5.78 4.61 -8.77
CA GLY A 93 -5.03 4.91 -10.00
C GLY A 93 -3.50 4.92 -9.84
N GLY A 94 -2.99 4.85 -8.60
CA GLY A 94 -1.58 5.00 -8.26
C GLY A 94 -0.97 3.78 -7.58
N SER A 95 -0.19 4.01 -6.53
CA SER A 95 0.50 2.96 -5.78
C SER A 95 0.42 3.19 -4.29
N ILE A 96 0.30 2.09 -3.54
CA ILE A 96 0.41 2.09 -2.08
C ILE A 96 1.70 1.38 -1.69
N PHE A 97 2.48 1.98 -0.79
CA PHE A 97 3.67 1.35 -0.21
C PHE A 97 3.38 1.05 1.27
N LEU A 98 3.28 -0.23 1.60
CA LEU A 98 3.04 -0.72 2.96
C LEU A 98 4.39 -1.06 3.60
N ASP A 99 4.95 -0.14 4.38
CA ASP A 99 6.13 -0.42 5.17
C ASP A 99 5.76 -1.19 6.45
N GLU A 100 6.67 -2.04 6.90
CA GLU A 100 6.44 -2.92 8.08
C GLU A 100 5.14 -3.75 7.97
N ILE A 101 4.82 -4.24 6.77
CA ILE A 101 3.62 -5.06 6.51
C ILE A 101 3.53 -6.33 7.39
N ALA A 102 4.66 -6.78 7.94
CA ALA A 102 4.71 -7.89 8.88
C ALA A 102 4.03 -7.59 10.23
N GLU A 103 3.86 -6.32 10.59
CA GLU A 103 3.15 -5.87 11.81
C GLU A 103 1.62 -5.96 11.67
N LEU A 104 1.10 -6.26 10.47
CA LEU A 104 -0.34 -6.44 10.28
C LEU A 104 -0.85 -7.66 11.08
N THR A 105 -1.91 -7.44 11.85
CA THR A 105 -2.63 -8.53 12.53
C THR A 105 -3.26 -9.51 11.52
N PRO A 106 -3.52 -10.78 11.89
CA PRO A 106 -4.11 -11.75 10.96
C PRO A 106 -5.45 -11.32 10.33
N PRO A 107 -6.38 -10.64 11.04
CA PRO A 107 -7.58 -10.08 10.42
C PRO A 107 -7.26 -9.03 9.36
N MET A 108 -6.27 -8.18 9.60
CA MET A 108 -5.83 -7.15 8.64
C MET A 108 -5.18 -7.76 7.41
N GLN A 109 -4.39 -8.83 7.57
CA GLN A 109 -3.83 -9.58 6.45
C GLN A 109 -4.93 -10.20 5.57
N ALA A 110 -5.98 -10.75 6.19
CA ALA A 110 -7.13 -11.29 5.45
C ALA A 110 -7.94 -10.19 4.72
N ALA A 111 -8.07 -9.01 5.33
CA ALA A 111 -8.73 -7.85 4.71
C ALA A 111 -7.90 -7.31 3.53
N LEU A 112 -6.58 -7.17 3.70
CA LEU A 112 -5.66 -6.81 2.65
C LEU A 112 -5.76 -7.79 1.48
N LEU A 113 -5.72 -9.10 1.75
CA LEU A 113 -5.82 -10.13 0.71
C LEU A 113 -7.09 -9.98 -0.14
N ARG A 114 -8.23 -9.59 0.45
CA ARG A 114 -9.45 -9.32 -0.32
C ARG A 114 -9.30 -8.11 -1.24
N VAL A 115 -8.63 -7.06 -0.80
CA VAL A 115 -8.31 -5.92 -1.68
C VAL A 115 -7.41 -6.39 -2.82
N LEU A 116 -6.39 -7.20 -2.53
CA LEU A 116 -5.46 -7.76 -3.51
C LEU A 116 -6.17 -8.56 -4.61
N GLN A 117 -7.10 -9.43 -4.21
CA GLN A 117 -7.78 -10.37 -5.09
C GLN A 117 -8.93 -9.73 -5.86
N ASP A 118 -9.81 -9.01 -5.15
CA ASP A 118 -11.08 -8.55 -5.70
C ASP A 118 -11.00 -7.10 -6.22
N LYS A 119 -9.91 -6.39 -5.91
CA LYS A 119 -9.71 -4.97 -6.25
C LYS A 119 -10.85 -4.09 -5.74
N VAL A 120 -11.36 -4.43 -4.55
CA VAL A 120 -12.42 -3.68 -3.86
C VAL A 120 -12.10 -3.45 -2.40
N VAL A 121 -12.56 -2.32 -1.89
CA VAL A 121 -12.48 -1.95 -0.47
C VAL A 121 -13.88 -1.84 0.10
N PHE A 122 -14.05 -2.36 1.31
CA PHE A 122 -15.24 -2.13 2.14
C PHE A 122 -14.86 -1.18 3.27
N MET A 123 -15.52 -0.02 3.32
CA MET A 123 -15.32 0.90 4.44
C MET A 123 -15.88 0.30 5.72
N VAL A 124 -15.24 0.58 6.85
CA VAL A 124 -15.75 0.17 8.17
C VAL A 124 -17.16 0.73 8.36
N GLY A 125 -18.09 -0.13 8.76
CA GLY A 125 -19.50 0.20 8.90
C GLY A 125 -20.29 0.31 7.58
N SER A 126 -19.72 -0.11 6.44
CA SER A 126 -20.40 -0.18 5.14
C SER A 126 -20.52 -1.61 4.62
N ARG A 127 -21.60 -1.87 3.86
CA ARG A 127 -21.74 -3.08 3.03
C ARG A 127 -21.51 -2.81 1.55
N GLU A 128 -21.35 -1.54 1.18
CA GLU A 128 -21.07 -1.14 -0.19
C GLU A 128 -19.57 -1.25 -0.43
N SER A 129 -19.20 -1.98 -1.48
CA SER A 129 -17.82 -2.06 -1.93
C SER A 129 -17.50 -0.90 -2.88
N ARG A 130 -16.24 -0.48 -2.88
CA ARG A 130 -15.69 0.46 -3.85
C ARG A 130 -14.54 -0.19 -4.58
N LYS A 131 -14.59 -0.20 -5.92
CA LYS A 131 -13.44 -0.62 -6.73
C LYS A 131 -12.29 0.35 -6.54
N VAL A 132 -11.08 -0.20 -6.45
CA VAL A 132 -9.83 0.54 -6.39
C VAL A 132 -8.85 -0.08 -7.37
N ASP A 133 -8.13 0.76 -8.10
CA ASP A 133 -7.06 0.35 -9.00
C ASP A 133 -5.72 0.79 -8.42
N VAL A 134 -5.15 -0.04 -7.56
CA VAL A 134 -3.91 0.27 -6.83
C VAL A 134 -2.86 -0.78 -7.15
N ARG A 135 -1.66 -0.30 -7.46
CA ARG A 135 -0.46 -1.15 -7.42
C ARG A 135 -0.03 -1.32 -5.97
N GLU A 136 -0.11 -2.55 -5.48
CA GLU A 136 0.00 -2.90 -4.06
C GLU A 136 0.96 -4.09 -3.90
N PRO A 137 1.70 -4.21 -2.78
CA PRO A 137 2.63 -5.31 -2.54
C PRO A 137 1.89 -6.62 -2.20
N PRO A 138 2.52 -7.80 -2.40
CA PRO A 138 1.95 -9.08 -1.99
C PRO A 138 2.08 -9.30 -0.48
#